data_AF-A0A9W9KYX3-F1
#
_entry.id   AF-A0A9W9KYX3-F1
#
_cell.length_a   1.000
_cell.length_b   1.000
_cell.length_c   1.000
_cell.angle_alpha   90.00
_cell.angle_beta   90.00
_cell.angle_gamma   90.00
#
_symmetry.space_group_name_H-M   'P 1'
#
loop_
_entity.id
_entity.type
_entity.pdbx_description
1 polymer ?
#
loop_
_entity_poly.entity_id
_entity_poly.type
_entity_poly.pdbx_seq_one_letter_code
_entity_poly.pdbx_strand_id
1 'polypeptide(L)'
;MSFISRVVTLFGLVLLAHAGYSAHEHTVLFNNTRLALPQDIIVETLIAVVIVSVGLVLSADKLKPISWRDWAGQIEQNGGARNPYLSLEERYGFWDIRAKRKEFADWMRGPDVLVKE
;
A
#
# COMPACT_ATOMS: atom_id res chain seq x y z
N MET A 1 5.64 3.70 -4.69
CA MET A 1 5.92 5.16 -4.58
C MET A 1 4.83 5.80 -3.73
N SER A 2 4.89 5.61 -2.40
CA SER A 2 3.79 5.98 -1.50
C SER A 2 4.04 7.26 -0.69
N PHE A 3 5.28 7.78 -0.70
CA PHE A 3 5.61 8.95 0.13
C PHE A 3 4.95 10.23 -0.37
N ILE A 4 5.10 10.55 -1.67
CA ILE A 4 4.53 11.77 -2.26
C ILE A 4 3.00 11.74 -2.20
N SER A 5 2.37 10.60 -2.52
CA SER A 5 0.91 10.47 -2.43
C SER A 5 0.41 10.67 -1.00
N ARG A 6 1.10 10.12 0.01
CA ARG A 6 0.76 10.33 1.43
C ARG A 6 0.90 11.79 1.85
N VAL A 7 1.98 12.47 1.42
CA VAL A 7 2.18 13.89 1.74
C VAL A 7 1.08 14.75 1.10
N VAL A 8 0.74 14.48 -0.16
CA VAL A 8 -0.34 15.19 -0.87
C VAL A 8 -1.69 14.94 -0.18
N THR A 9 -2.01 13.69 0.17
CA THR A 9 -3.25 13.36 0.90
C THR A 9 -3.29 14.03 2.27
N LEU A 10 -2.20 14.00 3.03
CA LEU A 10 -2.12 14.65 4.34
C LEU A 10 -2.35 16.16 4.22
N PHE A 11 -1.67 16.80 3.28
CA PHE A 11 -1.83 18.23 3.03
C PHE A 11 -3.27 18.57 2.62
N GLY A 12 -3.87 17.80 1.71
CA GLY A 12 -5.27 17.98 1.33
C GLY A 12 -6.24 17.81 2.51
N LEU A 13 -5.99 16.85 3.41
CA LEU A 13 -6.81 16.65 4.61
C LEU A 13 -6.69 17.82 5.59
N VAL A 14 -5.49 18.40 5.74
CA VAL A 14 -5.28 19.60 6.56
C VAL A 14 -6.05 20.79 5.98
N LEU A 15 -5.99 21.01 4.66
CA LEU A 15 -6.78 22.07 4.00
C LEU A 15 -8.28 21.84 4.18
N LEU A 16 -8.75 20.60 4.01
CA LEU A 16 -10.18 20.27 4.17
C LEU A 16 -10.66 20.52 5.61
N ALA A 17 -9.84 20.14 6.60
CA ALA A 17 -10.12 20.41 8.00
C ALA A 17 -10.14 21.92 8.30
N HIS A 18 -9.19 22.66 7.73
CA HIS A 18 -9.13 24.13 7.86
C HIS A 18 -10.39 24.78 7.30
N ALA A 19 -10.77 24.45 6.06
CA ALA A 19 -11.96 25.01 5.43
C ALA A 19 -13.25 24.62 6.17
N GLY A 20 -13.32 23.41 6.72
CA GLY A 20 -14.41 22.97 7.58
C GLY A 20 -14.50 23.77 8.89
N TYR A 21 -13.34 24.10 9.49
CA TYR A 21 -13.28 24.97 10.67
C TYR A 21 -13.71 26.41 10.32
N SER A 22 -13.24 26.97 9.20
CA SER A 22 -13.67 28.29 8.72
C SER A 22 -15.17 28.35 8.48
N ALA A 23 -15.77 27.30 7.90
CA ALA A 23 -17.22 27.20 7.75
C ALA A 23 -17.96 27.15 9.10
N HIS A 24 -17.41 26.43 10.07
CA HIS A 24 -17.95 26.37 11.42
C HIS A 24 -17.90 27.73 12.12
N GLU A 25 -16.74 28.41 12.13
CA GLU A 25 -16.61 29.75 12.71
C GLU A 25 -17.53 30.76 12.02
N HIS A 26 -17.60 30.72 10.69
CA HIS A 26 -18.49 31.58 9.92
C HIS A 26 -19.96 31.35 10.30
N THR A 27 -20.38 30.10 10.48
CA THR A 27 -21.77 29.77 10.85
C THR A 27 -22.08 30.17 12.29
N VAL A 28 -21.13 29.98 13.22
CA VAL A 28 -21.30 30.34 14.64
C VAL A 28 -21.37 31.85 14.83
N LEU A 29 -20.52 32.61 14.14
CA LEU A 29 -20.46 34.07 14.25
C LEU A 29 -21.55 34.77 13.43
N PHE A 30 -21.85 34.24 12.24
CA PHE A 30 -22.84 34.79 11.31
C PHE A 30 -24.02 33.83 11.17
N ASN A 31 -24.79 33.67 12.26
CA ASN A 31 -25.98 32.81 12.34
C ASN A 31 -27.20 33.32 11.52
N ASN A 32 -26.97 34.11 10.47
CA ASN A 32 -28.02 34.58 9.56
C ASN A 32 -28.07 33.67 8.35
N THR A 33 -29.06 32.78 8.31
CA THR A 33 -29.36 31.81 7.23
C THR A 33 -29.58 32.42 5.83
N ARG A 34 -29.50 33.75 5.71
CA ARG A 34 -29.65 34.49 4.45
C ARG A 34 -28.32 34.83 3.76
N LEU A 35 -27.19 34.72 4.47
CA LEU A 35 -25.88 34.94 3.87
C LEU A 35 -25.34 33.58 3.43
N ALA A 36 -25.33 33.37 2.12
CA ALA A 36 -24.65 32.22 1.52
C ALA A 36 -23.19 32.17 1.99
N LEU A 37 -22.61 30.96 2.07
CA LEU A 37 -21.21 30.80 2.46
C LEU A 37 -20.31 31.69 1.59
N PRO A 38 -19.32 32.37 2.20
CA PRO A 38 -18.29 33.08 1.47
C PRO A 38 -17.67 32.23 0.37
N GLN A 39 -17.41 32.86 -0.79
CA GLN A 39 -16.89 32.18 -1.96
C GLN A 39 -15.49 31.59 -1.73
N ASP A 40 -14.68 32.21 -0.86
CA ASP A 40 -13.36 31.71 -0.48
C ASP A 40 -13.44 30.32 0.19
N ILE A 41 -14.32 30.12 1.17
CA ILE A 41 -14.55 28.83 1.85
C ILE A 41 -15.03 27.78 0.83
N ILE A 42 -15.92 28.16 -0.09
CA ILE A 42 -16.40 27.25 -1.15
C ILE A 42 -15.26 26.83 -2.08
N VAL A 43 -14.44 27.78 -2.54
CA VAL A 43 -13.31 27.48 -3.44
C VAL A 43 -12.25 26.66 -2.71
N GLU A 44 -11.94 26.99 -1.46
CA GLU A 44 -10.98 26.26 -0.64
C GLU A 44 -11.41 24.81 -0.40
N THR A 45 -12.67 24.58 -0.04
CA THR A 45 -13.22 23.22 0.11
C THR A 45 -13.17 22.43 -1.19
N LEU A 46 -13.57 23.02 -2.33
CA LEU A 46 -13.51 22.34 -3.63
C LEU A 46 -12.07 21.96 -4.01
N ILE A 47 -11.12 22.87 -3.83
CA ILE A 47 -9.70 22.61 -4.10
C ILE A 47 -9.17 21.53 -3.16
N ALA A 48 -9.49 21.59 -1.87
CA ALA A 48 -9.08 20.59 -0.89
C ALA A 48 -9.62 19.19 -1.25
N VAL A 49 -10.89 19.08 -1.64
CA VAL A 49 -11.50 17.81 -2.09
C VAL A 49 -10.79 17.25 -3.31
N VAL A 50 -10.45 18.10 -4.30
CA VAL A 50 -9.70 17.67 -5.48
C VAL A 50 -8.31 17.16 -5.09
N ILE A 51 -7.58 17.88 -4.24
CA ILE A 51 -6.24 17.48 -3.78
C ILE A 51 -6.29 16.16 -3.02
N VAL A 52 -7.25 15.99 -2.09
CA VAL A 52 -7.44 14.73 -1.35
C VAL A 52 -7.75 13.58 -2.30
N SER A 53 -8.67 13.79 -3.25
CA SER A 53 -9.05 12.77 -4.23
C SER A 53 -7.85 12.33 -5.08
N VAL A 54 -7.04 13.29 -5.56
CA VAL A 54 -5.82 13.02 -6.32
C VAL A 54 -4.81 12.26 -5.46
N GLY A 55 -4.57 12.69 -4.22
CA GLY A 55 -3.66 12.01 -3.30
C GLY A 55 -4.05 10.56 -3.03
N LEU A 56 -5.35 10.30 -2.82
CA LEU A 56 -5.89 8.95 -2.62
C LEU A 56 -5.73 8.06 -3.85
N VAL A 57 -6.07 8.57 -5.05
CA VAL A 57 -5.92 7.82 -6.31
C VAL A 57 -4.46 7.49 -6.59
N LEU A 58 -3.54 8.45 -6.39
CA LEU A 58 -2.10 8.21 -6.56
C LEU A 58 -1.54 7.23 -5.51
N SER A 59 -2.21 7.08 -4.36
CA SER A 59 -1.82 6.12 -3.33
C SER A 59 -2.33 4.71 -3.59
N ALA A 60 -3.25 4.50 -4.53
CA ALA A 60 -3.78 3.19 -4.83
C ALA A 60 -2.70 2.28 -5.45
N ASP A 61 -2.74 0.99 -5.07
CA ASP A 61 -1.89 -0.01 -5.71
C ASP A 61 -2.31 -0.21 -7.16
N LYS A 62 -1.34 -0.54 -8.01
CA LYS A 62 -1.61 -0.86 -9.41
C LYS A 62 -2.54 -2.08 -9.50
N LEU A 63 -3.46 -2.03 -10.45
CA LEU A 63 -4.36 -3.14 -10.73
C LEU A 63 -3.54 -4.38 -11.09
N LYS A 64 -3.98 -5.54 -10.58
CA LYS A 64 -3.41 -6.83 -10.94
C LYS A 64 -3.82 -7.17 -12.39
N PRO A 65 -2.94 -7.79 -13.19
CA PRO A 65 -3.31 -8.27 -14.51
C PRO A 65 -4.39 -9.36 -14.42
N ILE A 66 -5.28 -9.40 -15.42
CA ILE A 66 -6.37 -10.38 -15.51
C ILE A 66 -5.85 -11.77 -15.92
N SER A 67 -4.81 -11.81 -16.75
CA SER A 67 -4.19 -13.05 -17.20
C SER A 67 -3.36 -13.67 -16.09
N TRP A 68 -3.69 -14.93 -15.74
CA TRP A 68 -2.98 -15.67 -14.72
C TRP A 68 -1.49 -15.85 -15.03
N ARG A 69 -1.15 -16.09 -16.30
CA ARG A 69 0.24 -16.29 -16.74
C ARG A 69 1.08 -15.03 -16.51
N ASP A 70 0.51 -13.87 -16.81
CA ASP A 70 1.20 -12.59 -16.64
C ASP A 70 1.32 -12.22 -15.15
N TRP A 71 0.28 -12.52 -14.36
CA TRP A 71 0.33 -12.35 -12.91
C TRP A 71 1.37 -13.26 -12.25
N ALA A 72 1.35 -14.55 -12.57
CA ALA A 72 2.28 -15.54 -12.03
C ALA A 72 3.73 -15.19 -12.40
N GLY A 73 3.99 -14.82 -13.65
CA GLY A 73 5.32 -14.37 -14.09
C GLY A 73 5.81 -13.14 -13.32
N GLN A 74 4.94 -12.16 -13.05
CA GLN A 74 5.30 -11.00 -12.22
C GLN A 74 5.59 -11.38 -10.77
N ILE A 75 4.84 -12.33 -10.20
CA ILE A 75 5.05 -12.81 -8.83
C ILE A 75 6.37 -13.57 -8.70
N GLU A 76 6.67 -14.46 -9.64
CA GLU A 76 7.94 -15.19 -9.71
C GLU A 76 9.13 -14.22 -9.85
N GLN A 77 9.01 -13.21 -10.72
CA GLN A 77 10.04 -12.18 -10.87
C GLN A 77 10.27 -11.36 -9.59
N ASN A 78 9.22 -11.12 -8.80
CA ASN A 78 9.31 -10.44 -7.51
C ASN A 78 9.69 -11.37 -6.35
N GLY A 79 10.13 -12.60 -6.62
CA GLY A 79 10.63 -13.56 -5.63
C GLY A 79 9.55 -14.33 -4.87
N GLY A 80 8.32 -14.40 -5.38
CA GLY A 80 7.28 -15.32 -4.91
C GLY A 80 6.66 -15.03 -3.53
N ALA A 81 7.27 -14.18 -2.70
CA ALA A 81 6.82 -13.93 -1.32
C ALA A 81 5.38 -13.37 -1.21
N ARG A 82 4.88 -12.73 -2.27
CA ARG A 82 3.51 -12.20 -2.35
C ARG A 82 2.52 -13.17 -2.98
N ASN A 83 2.90 -14.43 -3.22
CA ASN A 83 2.03 -15.46 -3.74
C ASN A 83 1.04 -15.95 -2.67
N PRO A 84 -0.28 -15.78 -2.83
CA PRO A 84 -1.27 -16.32 -1.91
C PRO A 84 -1.28 -17.85 -1.86
N TYR A 85 -0.78 -18.52 -2.90
CA TYR A 85 -0.78 -19.97 -3.05
C TYR A 85 0.55 -20.63 -2.70
N LEU A 86 1.49 -19.86 -2.12
CA LEU A 86 2.83 -20.35 -1.80
C LEU A 86 2.81 -21.64 -0.97
N SER A 87 1.88 -21.75 -0.01
CA SER A 87 1.73 -22.95 0.82
C SER A 87 1.30 -24.20 0.04
N LEU A 88 0.50 -24.02 -1.01
CA LEU A 88 0.02 -25.10 -1.88
C LEU A 88 1.05 -25.47 -2.95
N GLU A 89 1.88 -24.52 -3.38
CA GLU A 89 2.97 -24.74 -4.32
C GLU A 89 4.17 -25.41 -3.65
N GLU A 90 4.61 -24.91 -2.48
CA GLU A 90 5.75 -25.47 -1.74
C GLU A 90 5.40 -26.77 -1.01
N ARG A 91 4.10 -27.04 -0.79
CA ARG A 91 3.61 -28.32 -0.27
C ARG A 91 4.36 -28.80 0.97
N TYR A 92 4.48 -27.92 1.97
CA TYR A 92 5.26 -28.20 3.18
C TYR A 92 4.90 -29.52 3.87
N GLY A 93 3.65 -29.98 3.76
CA GLY A 93 3.19 -31.25 4.32
C GLY A 93 3.79 -32.50 3.66
N PHE A 94 4.34 -32.38 2.45
CA PHE A 94 4.99 -33.46 1.71
C PHE A 94 6.53 -33.38 1.78
N TRP A 95 7.05 -32.51 2.64
CA TRP A 95 8.48 -32.32 2.75
C TRP A 95 9.14 -33.50 3.49
N ASP A 96 10.10 -34.17 2.86
CA ASP A 96 11.00 -35.08 3.57
C ASP A 96 11.94 -34.33 4.53
N ILE A 97 11.50 -34.29 5.79
CA ILE A 97 12.23 -33.69 6.91
C ILE A 97 13.59 -34.38 7.12
N ARG A 98 13.71 -35.70 6.88
CA ARG A 98 14.95 -36.44 7.11
C ARG A 98 16.00 -36.05 6.07
N ALA A 99 15.59 -35.98 4.80
CA ALA A 99 16.45 -35.55 3.71
C ALA A 99 16.99 -34.13 3.95
N LYS A 100 16.12 -33.18 4.35
CA LYS A 100 16.57 -31.80 4.62
C LYS A 100 17.46 -31.63 5.82
N ARG A 101 17.22 -32.39 6.89
CA ARG A 101 18.13 -32.40 8.05
C ARG A 101 19.52 -32.91 7.65
N LYS A 102 19.60 -33.91 6.77
CA LYS A 102 20.86 -34.40 6.23
C LYS A 102 21.53 -33.33 5.36
N GLU A 103 20.81 -32.73 4.41
CA GLU A 103 21.32 -31.64 3.56
C GLU A 103 21.89 -30.48 4.39
N PHE A 104 21.16 -30.05 5.41
CA PHE A 104 21.63 -29.00 6.32
C PHE A 104 22.87 -29.43 7.11
N ALA A 105 22.92 -30.67 7.60
CA ALA A 105 24.08 -31.19 8.31
C ALA A 105 25.32 -31.28 7.41
N ASP A 106 25.14 -31.69 6.15
CA ASP A 106 26.21 -31.76 5.17
C ASP A 106 26.69 -30.35 4.76
N TRP A 107 25.78 -29.38 4.62
CA TRP A 107 26.11 -27.97 4.39
C TRP A 107 26.91 -27.35 5.54
N MET A 108 26.51 -27.61 6.80
CA MET A 108 27.22 -27.12 8.00
C MET A 108 28.64 -27.66 8.13
N ARG A 109 28.94 -28.85 7.57
CA ARG A 109 30.28 -29.44 7.58
C ARG A 109 31.24 -28.74 6.62
N GLY A 110 30.74 -27.94 5.69
CA GLY A 110 31.54 -27.23 4.68
C GLY A 110 32.14 -28.15 3.61
N PRO A 111 32.66 -27.58 2.50
CA PRO A 111 33.18 -28.34 1.37
C PRO A 111 34.45 -29.16 1.69
N ASP A 112 35.16 -28.84 2.78
CA ASP A 112 36.45 -29.45 3.12
C ASP A 112 36.36 -30.91 3.60
N VAL A 113 35.17 -31.40 3.96
CA VAL A 113 34.98 -32.77 4.46
C VAL A 113 34.59 -33.76 3.35
N LEU A 114 34.05 -33.29 2.22
CA LEU A 114 33.54 -34.16 1.14
C LEU A 114 34.61 -34.62 0.13
N VAL A 115 35.84 -34.12 0.22
CA VAL A 115 36.94 -34.48 -0.71
C VAL A 115 37.81 -35.63 -0.18
N LYS A 116 37.55 -36.13 1.04
CA LYS A 116 38.41 -37.10 1.74
C LYS A 116 37.88 -38.53 1.82
N GLU A 117 36.77 -38.87 1.16
CA GLU A 117 36.27 -40.25 1.04
C GLU A 117 36.24 -40.72 -0.41
#